data_AF-A0A7Y6CDV6-F1
#
_entry.id   AF-A0A7Y6CDV6-F1
#
_cell.length_a   1.000
_cell.length_b   1.000
_cell.length_c   1.000
_cell.angle_alpha   90.00
_cell.angle_beta   90.00
_cell.angle_gamma   90.00
#
_symmetry.space_group_name_H-M   'P 1'
#
loop_
_entity.id
_entity.type
_entity.pdbx_description
1 polymer ?
#
loop_
_entity_poly.entity_id
_entity_poly.type
_entity_poly.pdbx_seq_one_letter_code
_entity_poly.pdbx_strand_id
1 'polypeptide(L)' 'MSGRAPSPKAQPRLRIDRAAFEECEHIVGEDDPNTALCGVDQTDVPWNQGFPVCQACLAVAQGRMN' A
#
# COMPACT_ATOMS: atom_id res chain seq x y z
N MET A 1 -15.85 -13.43 16.58
CA MET A 1 -14.93 -12.36 16.14
C MET A 1 -13.72 -13.04 15.48
N SER A 2 -13.88 -13.61 14.28
CA SER A 2 -12.78 -14.35 13.64
C SER A 2 -11.91 -13.36 12.87
N GLY A 3 -10.88 -12.82 13.55
CA GLY A 3 -9.85 -12.01 12.91
C GLY A 3 -9.08 -12.86 11.91
N ARG A 4 -9.22 -12.55 10.62
CA ARG A 4 -8.48 -13.20 9.54
C ARG A 4 -7.04 -12.75 9.67
N ALA A 5 -6.14 -13.68 9.99
CA ALA A 5 -4.72 -13.37 10.13
C ALA A 5 -4.20 -12.77 8.81
N PRO A 6 -3.37 -11.69 8.86
CA PRO A 6 -2.79 -11.13 7.66
C PRO A 6 -1.93 -12.18 6.97
N SER A 7 -2.22 -12.47 5.69
CA SER A 7 -1.42 -13.38 4.88
C SER A 7 0.00 -12.85 4.70
N PRO A 8 1.04 -13.70 4.65
CA PRO A 8 2.41 -13.27 4.38
C PRO A 8 2.50 -12.64 2.99
N LYS A 9 2.90 -11.36 2.92
CA LYS A 9 2.95 -10.59 1.67
C LYS A 9 3.98 -11.21 0.72
N ALA A 10 3.56 -11.47 -0.52
CA ALA A 10 4.38 -12.11 -1.54
C ALA A 10 5.53 -11.22 -2.01
N GLN A 11 6.62 -11.84 -2.47
CA GLN A 11 7.77 -11.12 -3.05
C GLN A 11 7.38 -10.36 -4.33
N PRO A 12 8.05 -9.23 -4.65
CA PRO A 12 7.75 -8.42 -5.82
C PRO A 12 7.81 -9.23 -7.11
N ARG A 13 6.68 -9.35 -7.80
CA ARG A 13 6.61 -9.86 -9.17
C ARG A 13 6.47 -8.66 -10.10
N LEU A 14 7.59 -8.17 -10.62
CA LEU A 14 7.62 -7.13 -11.65
C LEU A 14 6.93 -7.67 -12.91
N ARG A 15 5.64 -7.40 -13.08
CA ARG A 15 4.97 -7.51 -14.38
C ARG A 15 5.01 -6.11 -15.00
N ILE A 16 5.67 -6.00 -16.14
CA ILE A 16 5.71 -4.76 -16.92
C ILE A 16 4.47 -4.75 -17.80
N ASP A 17 3.38 -4.17 -17.29
CA ASP A 17 2.21 -3.79 -18.07
C ASP A 17 1.93 -2.28 -17.95
N ARG A 18 1.13 -1.76 -18.88
CA ARG A 18 0.97 -0.34 -19.24
C ARG A 18 0.35 0.56 -18.14
N ALA A 19 0.25 0.06 -16.91
CA ALA A 19 -0.20 0.75 -15.69
C ALA A 19 0.96 1.44 -14.93
N ALA A 20 2.16 1.53 -15.52
CA ALA A 20 3.37 2.13 -14.96
C ALA A 20 3.28 3.62 -14.51
N PHE A 21 2.10 4.25 -14.60
CA PHE A 21 1.84 5.57 -14.02
C PHE A 21 1.35 5.52 -12.56
N GLU A 22 0.98 4.34 -12.03
CA GLU A 22 0.46 4.15 -10.66
C GLU A 22 1.41 3.32 -9.77
N GLU A 23 2.65 3.06 -10.21
CA GLU A 23 3.65 2.37 -9.40
C GLU A 23 4.16 3.30 -8.29
N CYS A 24 3.44 3.33 -7.18
CA CYS A 24 3.81 4.04 -5.96
C CYS A 24 3.69 3.12 -4.73
N GLU A 25 4.52 3.36 -3.72
CA GLU A 25 4.38 2.71 -2.41
C GLU A 25 3.28 3.41 -1.62
N HIS A 26 2.30 2.64 -1.16
CA HIS A 26 1.25 3.16 -0.29
C HIS A 26 1.63 3.01 1.18
N ILE A 27 1.33 4.04 1.98
CA ILE A 27 1.46 3.96 3.44
C ILE A 27 0.21 3.25 3.97
N VAL A 28 0.43 2.24 4.82
CA VAL A 28 -0.59 1.48 5.55
C VAL A 28 -0.38 1.67 7.05
N GLY A 29 -1.43 1.46 7.85
CA GLY A 29 -1.33 1.46 9.31
C GLY A 29 -0.81 0.13 9.85
N GLU A 30 -0.29 0.11 11.08
CA GLU A 30 0.12 -1.14 11.74
C GLU A 30 -1.08 -2.05 12.04
N ASP A 31 -2.23 -1.47 12.36
CA ASP A 31 -3.47 -2.21 12.67
C ASP A 31 -4.18 -2.75 11.41
N ASP A 32 -3.99 -2.11 10.26
CA ASP A 32 -4.55 -2.52 8.97
C ASP A 32 -3.51 -2.40 7.84
N PRO A 33 -2.65 -3.41 7.68
CA PRO A 33 -1.62 -3.41 6.65
C PRO A 33 -2.17 -3.69 5.23
N ASN A 34 -3.47 -4.01 5.11
CA ASN A 34 -4.11 -4.33 3.84
C ASN A 34 -4.88 -3.15 3.26
N THR A 35 -5.03 -2.05 4.01
CA THR A 35 -5.70 -0.85 3.52
C THR A 35 -4.73 0.32 3.59
N ALA A 36 -4.41 0.90 2.43
CA ALA A 36 -3.63 2.13 2.36
C ALA A 36 -4.40 3.30 3.00
N LEU A 37 -3.69 4.30 3.52
CA LEU A 37 -4.29 5.53 4.04
C LEU A 37 -5.15 6.29 3.00
N CYS A 38 -4.87 6.10 1.71
CA CYS A 38 -5.69 6.64 0.62
C CYS A 38 -6.90 5.76 0.23
N GLY A 39 -7.12 4.64 0.91
CA GLY A 39 -8.21 3.69 0.68
C GLY A 39 -7.92 2.60 -0.36
N VAL A 40 -6.74 2.58 -0.97
CA VAL A 40 -6.34 1.54 -1.92
C VAL A 40 -6.09 0.21 -1.19
N ASP A 41 -6.63 -0.88 -1.73
CA ASP A 41 -6.38 -2.24 -1.25
C ASP A 41 -4.92 -2.62 -1.49
N GLN A 42 -4.27 -3.10 -0.43
CA GLN A 42 -2.88 -3.54 -0.40
C GLN A 42 -2.80 -5.05 -0.12
N THR A 43 -3.91 -5.78 -0.22
CA THR A 43 -3.94 -7.24 -0.18
C THR A 43 -3.03 -7.79 -1.28
N ASP A 44 -2.09 -8.65 -0.90
CA ASP A 44 -1.10 -9.28 -1.79
C ASP A 44 -0.17 -8.32 -2.57
N VAL A 45 -0.20 -7.02 -2.26
CA VAL A 45 0.75 -6.04 -2.82
C VAL A 45 2.10 -6.19 -2.12
N PRO A 46 3.20 -6.40 -2.87
CA PRO A 46 4.55 -6.47 -2.32
C PRO A 46 4.98 -5.14 -1.69
N TRP A 47 5.71 -5.21 -0.59
CA TRP A 47 6.26 -4.03 0.10
C TRP A 47 7.67 -3.71 -0.37
N ASN A 48 8.08 -2.45 -0.20
CA ASN A 48 9.48 -2.01 -0.36
C ASN A 48 10.04 -2.30 -1.76
N GLN A 49 9.23 -2.12 -2.78
CA GLN A 49 9.60 -2.30 -4.19
C GLN A 49 10.50 -1.15 -4.70
N GLY A 50 10.67 -0.09 -3.90
CA GLY A 50 11.52 1.06 -4.21
C GLY A 50 10.82 2.13 -5.04
N PHE A 51 9.49 2.05 -5.15
CA PHE A 51 8.68 3.06 -5.83
C PHE A 51 8.53 4.34 -4.99
N PRO A 52 8.24 5.49 -5.64
CA PRO A 52 7.94 6.72 -4.91
C PRO A 52 6.71 6.55 -4.01
N VAL A 53 6.65 7.28 -2.90
CA VAL A 53 5.51 7.22 -1.98
C VAL A 53 4.27 7.91 -2.59
N CYS A 54 3.11 7.28 -2.44
CA CYS A 54 1.81 7.86 -2.78
C CYS A 54 1.59 9.19 -2.03
N GLN A 55 1.44 10.29 -2.78
CA GLN A 55 1.34 11.63 -2.20
C GLN A 55 0.06 11.82 -1.37
N ALA A 56 -1.03 11.14 -1.70
CA ALA A 56 -2.24 11.13 -0.88
C ALA A 56 -1.99 10.47 0.48
N CYS A 57 -1.40 9.26 0.49
CA CYS A 57 -1.00 8.60 1.73
C CYS A 57 -0.07 9.48 2.58
N LEU A 58 0.91 10.15 1.96
CA LEU A 58 1.83 11.04 2.64
C LEU A 58 1.11 12.23 3.31
N ALA A 59 0.13 12.83 2.63
CA ALA A 59 -0.65 13.92 3.19
C ALA A 59 -1.51 13.47 4.40
N VAL A 60 -2.12 12.27 4.36
CA VAL A 60 -2.82 11.70 5.53
C VAL A 60 -1.84 11.46 6.67
N ALA A 61 -0.71 10.81 6.40
CA ALA A 61 0.30 10.49 7.41
C ALA A 61 0.89 11.74 8.09
N GLN A 62 0.95 12.87 7.37
CA GLN A 62 1.42 14.15 7.89
C GLN A 62 0.32 14.97 8.60
N GLY A 63 -0.91 14.45 8.69
CA GLY A 63 -2.05 15.19 9.26
C GLY A 63 -2.44 16.41 8.43
N ARG A 64 -2.18 16.40 7.12
CA ARG A 64 -2.47 17.51 6.19
C ARG A 64 -3.82 17.36 5.47
N MET A 65 -4.51 16.25 5.65
CA MET A 65 -5.93 16.11 5.30
C MET A 65 -6.74 16.31 6.58
N ASN A 66 -7.56 17.36 6.61
CA ASN A 66 -8.52 17.65 7.67
C ASN A 66 -9.89 17.06 7.30
#